data_AF-A0A1I2EF21-F1
#
_entry.id   AF-A0A1I2EF21-F1
#
_cell.length_a   1.000
_cell.length_b   1.000
_cell.length_c   1.000
_cell.angle_alpha   90.00
_cell.angle_beta   90.00
_cell.angle_gamma   90.00
#
_symmetry.space_group_name_H-M   'P 1'
#
loop_
_entity.id
_entity.type
_entity.pdbx_description
1 polymer ?
#
loop_
_entity_poly.entity_id
_entity_poly.type
_entity_poly.pdbx_seq_one_letter_code
_entity_poly.pdbx_strand_id
1 'polypeptide(L)'
;MTFTSYLKGLLSDFVDYYQKYLRRTFGVTLVFTVLCFVGAALLLHFSDFARSVSVKQISLLNTFFIRYSKADTYSLVDLTKSVFLFFVALFSLGFTRLANDKTSGKFNLFIRKITLKDITFLLGIFILTSLIDYIFFKLERYSIVHAPSNAVSIYFQGLLFHLRIYVPLILFALTICSLTVSEKVLLTFKRILFLYISLWLFNEFAFEIASWANAHFLSFILLPFANSKSLYLYESILEIPLIAFFFLGYHVAMTTPIKQTEVPS
;
A
#
# COMPACT_ATOMS: atom_id res chain seq x y z
N MET A 1 26.58 3.79 7.77
CA MET A 1 25.90 2.67 7.10
C MET A 1 26.12 2.71 5.60
N THR A 2 26.68 1.63 5.04
CA THR A 2 26.80 1.42 3.59
C THR A 2 25.48 0.90 3.03
N PHE A 3 25.24 1.05 1.73
CA PHE A 3 24.00 0.59 1.09
C PHE A 3 23.78 -0.92 1.25
N THR A 4 24.85 -1.71 1.13
CA THR A 4 24.83 -3.16 1.29
C THR A 4 24.47 -3.60 2.70
N SER A 5 24.99 -2.93 3.73
CA SER A 5 24.61 -3.25 5.11
C SER A 5 23.17 -2.84 5.43
N TYR A 6 22.69 -1.75 4.82
CA TYR A 6 21.28 -1.36 4.90
C TYR A 6 20.34 -2.41 4.30
N LEU A 7 20.60 -2.86 3.07
CA LEU A 7 19.78 -3.90 2.44
C LEU A 7 19.78 -5.22 3.23
N LYS A 8 20.95 -5.64 3.72
CA LYS A 8 21.06 -6.85 4.55
C LYS A 8 20.27 -6.71 5.85
N GLY A 9 20.36 -5.56 6.52
CA GLY A 9 19.59 -5.27 7.72
C GLY A 9 18.08 -5.26 7.46
N LEU A 10 17.65 -4.61 6.37
CA LEU A 10 16.24 -4.59 5.96
C LEU A 10 15.69 -6.00 5.71
N LEU A 11 16.43 -6.84 4.99
CA LEU A 11 16.01 -8.22 4.70
C LEU A 11 15.94 -9.08 5.97
N SER A 12 16.92 -8.93 6.88
CA SER A 12 16.89 -9.60 8.18
C SER A 12 15.64 -9.21 8.96
N ASP A 13 15.36 -7.90 9.05
CA ASP A 13 14.18 -7.39 9.75
C ASP A 13 12.88 -7.93 9.15
N PHE A 14 12.77 -8.01 7.81
CA PHE A 14 11.60 -8.65 7.19
C PHE A 14 11.43 -10.08 7.68
N VAL A 15 12.46 -10.92 7.57
CA VAL A 15 12.40 -12.33 7.96
C VAL A 15 12.06 -12.46 9.44
N ASP A 16 12.74 -11.71 10.30
CA ASP A 16 12.55 -11.76 11.75
C ASP A 16 11.15 -11.33 12.16
N TYR A 17 10.61 -10.27 11.54
CA TYR A 17 9.24 -9.81 11.82
C TYR A 17 8.20 -10.84 11.37
N TYR A 18 8.35 -11.41 10.18
CA TYR A 18 7.42 -12.44 9.69
C TYR A 18 7.46 -13.68 10.58
N GLN A 19 8.65 -14.18 10.93
CA GLN A 19 8.79 -15.35 11.81
C GLN A 19 8.17 -15.11 13.19
N LYS A 20 8.40 -13.92 13.76
CA LYS A 20 7.98 -13.63 15.14
C LYS A 20 6.50 -13.24 15.25
N TYR A 21 5.96 -12.52 14.27
CA TYR A 21 4.68 -11.82 14.44
C TYR A 21 3.58 -12.23 13.48
N LEU A 22 3.88 -12.89 12.35
CA LEU A 22 2.86 -13.22 11.34
C LEU A 22 1.65 -13.94 11.95
N ARG A 23 1.88 -15.03 12.68
CA ARG A 23 0.80 -15.82 13.31
C ARG A 23 -0.03 -15.00 14.32
N ARG A 24 0.60 -14.05 14.99
CA ARG A 24 -0.03 -13.20 16.02
C ARG A 24 -0.83 -12.05 15.41
N THR A 25 -0.42 -11.54 14.25
CA THR A 25 -1.07 -10.41 13.58
C THR A 25 -2.06 -10.83 12.50
N PHE A 26 -2.01 -12.08 12.02
CA PHE A 26 -2.78 -12.55 10.87
C PHE A 26 -4.29 -12.30 11.00
N GLY A 27 -4.88 -12.57 12.18
CA GLY A 27 -6.31 -12.30 12.39
C GLY A 27 -6.67 -10.82 12.28
N VAL A 28 -5.78 -9.93 12.73
CA VAL A 28 -5.97 -8.48 12.64
C VAL A 28 -5.81 -8.00 11.20
N THR A 29 -4.77 -8.48 10.51
CA THR A 29 -4.54 -8.10 9.11
C THR A 29 -5.64 -8.63 8.20
N LEU A 30 -6.21 -9.80 8.47
CA LEU A 30 -7.38 -10.33 7.74
C LEU A 30 -8.59 -9.40 7.88
N VAL A 31 -8.91 -8.94 9.10
CA VAL A 31 -10.02 -7.98 9.32
C VAL A 31 -9.77 -6.68 8.56
N PHE A 32 -8.57 -6.11 8.64
CA PHE A 32 -8.25 -4.90 7.89
C PHE A 32 -8.31 -5.11 6.38
N THR A 33 -7.83 -6.25 5.90
CA THR A 33 -7.96 -6.61 4.49
C THR A 33 -9.42 -6.63 4.07
N VAL A 34 -10.31 -7.28 4.80
CA VAL A 34 -11.76 -7.28 4.50
C VAL A 34 -12.33 -5.85 4.47
N LEU A 35 -11.88 -4.96 5.37
CA LEU A 35 -12.27 -3.55 5.32
C LEU A 35 -11.73 -2.83 4.07
N CYS A 36 -10.50 -3.13 3.63
CA CYS A 36 -9.98 -2.64 2.35
C CYS A 36 -10.85 -3.12 1.18
N PHE A 37 -11.29 -4.38 1.20
CA PHE A 37 -12.18 -4.94 0.18
C PHE A 37 -13.53 -4.20 0.13
N VAL A 38 -14.14 -3.94 1.29
CA VAL A 38 -15.38 -3.15 1.38
C VAL A 38 -15.16 -1.73 0.84
N GLY A 39 -14.04 -1.09 1.21
CA GLY A 39 -13.70 0.24 0.71
C GLY A 39 -13.51 0.27 -0.82
N ALA A 40 -12.78 -0.69 -1.37
CA ALA A 40 -12.58 -0.83 -2.81
C ALA A 40 -13.92 -1.06 -3.55
N ALA A 41 -14.78 -1.93 -3.02
CA ALA A 41 -16.10 -2.21 -3.59
C ALA A 41 -17.00 -0.96 -3.58
N LEU A 42 -16.97 -0.16 -2.51
CA LEU A 42 -17.69 1.11 -2.46
C LEU A 42 -17.16 2.10 -3.49
N LEU A 43 -15.84 2.25 -3.62
CA LEU A 43 -15.24 3.13 -4.64
C LEU A 43 -15.61 2.70 -6.07
N LEU A 44 -15.62 1.39 -6.33
CA LEU A 44 -16.07 0.82 -7.60
C LEU A 44 -17.55 1.12 -7.86
N HIS A 45 -18.41 1.01 -6.85
CA HIS A 45 -19.84 1.28 -6.98
C HIS A 45 -20.13 2.75 -7.30
N PHE A 46 -19.37 3.68 -6.71
CA PHE A 46 -19.53 5.12 -6.94
C PHE A 46 -18.77 5.67 -8.15
N SER A 47 -17.88 4.88 -8.77
CA SER A 47 -17.26 5.27 -10.02
C SER A 47 -18.21 5.00 -11.18
N ASP A 48 -18.66 6.07 -11.86
CA ASP A 48 -19.38 5.93 -13.13
C ASP A 48 -18.46 5.26 -14.16
N PHE A 49 -18.64 3.96 -14.33
CA PHE A 49 -17.87 3.19 -15.30
C PHE A 49 -18.16 3.70 -16.71
N ALA A 50 -17.13 4.20 -17.39
CA ALA A 50 -17.13 4.14 -18.85
C ALA A 50 -17.41 2.69 -19.25
N ARG A 51 -18.49 2.44 -20.02
CA ARG A 51 -18.93 1.10 -20.47
C ARG A 51 -17.79 0.21 -21.00
N SER A 52 -16.70 0.80 -21.49
CA SER A 52 -15.51 0.09 -21.99
C SER A 52 -14.66 -0.62 -20.93
N VAL A 53 -14.75 -0.25 -19.65
CA VAL A 53 -14.00 -0.90 -18.54
C VAL A 53 -14.86 -1.97 -17.85
N SER A 54 -16.20 -1.85 -17.90
CA SER A 54 -17.14 -2.86 -17.38
C SER A 54 -17.01 -4.25 -18.01
N VAL A 55 -16.33 -4.34 -19.17
CA VAL A 55 -16.07 -5.61 -19.89
C VAL A 55 -14.82 -6.32 -19.36
N LYS A 56 -13.90 -5.61 -18.68
CA LYS A 56 -12.77 -6.26 -18.01
C LYS A 56 -13.26 -6.73 -16.64
N GLN A 57 -13.30 -8.04 -16.42
CA GLN A 57 -13.46 -8.58 -15.07
C GLN A 57 -12.31 -8.04 -14.21
N ILE A 58 -12.63 -7.14 -13.30
CA ILE A 58 -11.66 -6.50 -12.43
C ILE A 58 -11.41 -7.44 -11.25
N SER A 59 -10.31 -8.17 -11.27
CA SER A 59 -9.73 -8.80 -10.07
C SER A 59 -9.46 -7.75 -8.99
N LEU A 60 -9.62 -8.10 -7.73
CA LEU A 60 -9.40 -7.16 -6.63
C LEU A 60 -7.90 -6.87 -6.44
N LEU A 61 -7.03 -7.84 -6.72
CA LEU A 61 -5.58 -7.62 -6.85
C LEU A 61 -5.27 -6.57 -7.91
N ASN A 62 -5.94 -6.64 -9.06
CA ASN A 62 -5.82 -5.61 -10.10
C ASN A 62 -6.30 -4.25 -9.57
N THR A 63 -7.26 -4.22 -8.66
CA THR A 63 -7.75 -2.97 -8.04
C THR A 63 -6.70 -2.30 -7.15
N PHE A 64 -5.80 -3.07 -6.52
CA PHE A 64 -4.74 -2.55 -5.66
C PHE A 64 -3.47 -2.12 -6.42
N PHE A 65 -3.23 -2.69 -7.60
CA PHE A 65 -1.95 -2.54 -8.32
C PHE A 65 -2.08 -1.97 -9.75
N ILE A 66 -3.27 -1.97 -10.34
CA ILE A 66 -3.54 -1.44 -11.69
C ILE A 66 -4.35 -0.14 -11.57
N ARG A 67 -4.06 0.82 -12.47
CA ARG A 67 -4.83 2.08 -12.56
C ARG A 67 -5.99 1.95 -13.53
N TYR A 68 -7.11 2.56 -13.14
CA TYR A 68 -8.35 2.60 -13.89
C TYR A 68 -8.59 3.96 -14.54
N SER A 69 -7.92 5.02 -14.08
CA SER A 69 -7.93 6.30 -14.80
C SER A 69 -7.42 6.10 -16.22
N LYS A 70 -8.25 6.44 -17.21
CA LYS A 70 -7.93 6.29 -18.62
C LYS A 70 -8.29 7.56 -19.37
N ALA A 71 -7.36 8.00 -20.23
CA ALA A 71 -7.49 9.18 -21.07
C ALA A 71 -7.86 10.42 -20.23
N ASP A 72 -9.14 10.80 -20.30
CA ASP A 72 -9.62 12.09 -19.84
C ASP A 72 -10.36 12.05 -18.51
N THR A 73 -10.68 10.84 -18.03
CA THR A 73 -11.56 10.61 -16.89
C THR A 73 -10.75 10.06 -15.73
N TYR A 74 -10.76 10.80 -14.62
CA TYR A 74 -10.20 10.34 -13.36
C TYR A 74 -11.12 9.29 -12.74
N SER A 75 -10.57 8.15 -12.35
CA SER A 75 -11.33 7.11 -11.66
C SER A 75 -11.05 7.17 -10.16
N LEU A 76 -12.10 7.29 -9.35
CA LEU A 76 -12.00 7.19 -7.89
C LEU A 76 -11.45 5.83 -7.42
N VAL A 77 -11.54 4.80 -8.27
CA VAL A 77 -10.98 3.47 -8.01
C VAL A 77 -9.45 3.53 -7.84
N ASP A 78 -8.77 4.51 -8.43
CA ASP A 78 -7.32 4.72 -8.24
C ASP A 78 -6.98 5.02 -6.76
N LEU A 79 -7.94 5.51 -5.96
CA LEU A 79 -7.77 5.76 -4.53
C LEU A 79 -7.77 4.48 -3.69
N THR A 80 -8.07 3.31 -4.27
CA THR A 80 -8.07 2.02 -3.55
C THR A 80 -6.72 1.73 -2.90
N LYS A 81 -5.62 2.11 -3.56
CA LYS A 81 -4.27 2.00 -2.97
C LYS A 81 -4.13 2.89 -1.74
N SER A 82 -4.61 4.13 -1.79
CA SER A 82 -4.59 5.04 -0.63
C SER A 82 -5.43 4.49 0.53
N VAL A 83 -6.56 3.82 0.25
CA VAL A 83 -7.39 3.16 1.27
C VAL A 83 -6.61 2.03 1.93
N PHE A 84 -5.94 1.19 1.13
CA PHE A 84 -5.06 0.14 1.65
C PHE A 84 -3.94 0.70 2.52
N LEU A 85 -3.25 1.75 2.06
CA LEU A 85 -2.18 2.39 2.83
C LEU A 85 -2.68 3.01 4.15
N PHE A 86 -3.89 3.57 4.15
CA PHE A 86 -4.53 4.06 5.37
C PHE A 86 -4.70 2.94 6.40
N PHE A 87 -5.21 1.77 5.99
CA PHE A 87 -5.35 0.63 6.89
C PHE A 87 -4.02 0.02 7.31
N VAL A 88 -3.03 -0.04 6.41
CA VAL A 88 -1.65 -0.43 6.74
C VAL A 88 -1.04 0.52 7.79
N ALA A 89 -1.33 1.81 7.70
CA ALA A 89 -0.85 2.80 8.66
C ALA A 89 -1.53 2.63 10.02
N LEU A 90 -2.85 2.42 10.07
CA LEU A 90 -3.57 2.06 11.30
C LEU A 90 -3.01 0.77 11.91
N PHE A 91 -2.77 -0.24 11.07
CA PHE A 91 -2.12 -1.48 11.47
C PHE A 91 -0.69 -1.24 12.02
N SER A 92 0.07 -0.34 11.41
CA SER A 92 1.44 -0.06 11.85
C SER A 92 1.48 0.65 13.21
N LEU A 93 0.56 1.60 13.44
CA LEU A 93 0.46 2.34 14.69
C LEU A 93 0.02 1.44 15.85
N GLY A 94 -1.07 0.70 15.67
CA GLY A 94 -1.55 -0.22 16.70
C GLY A 94 -0.53 -1.33 16.98
N PHE A 95 0.17 -1.83 15.95
CA PHE A 95 1.15 -2.90 16.10
C PHE A 95 2.39 -2.42 16.85
N THR A 96 2.92 -1.25 16.50
CA THR A 96 4.09 -0.66 17.17
C THR A 96 3.83 -0.45 18.66
N ARG A 97 2.64 0.04 19.02
CA ARG A 97 2.27 0.25 20.43
C ARG A 97 2.00 -1.06 21.19
N LEU A 98 1.38 -2.04 20.54
CA LEU A 98 1.10 -3.35 21.14
C LEU A 98 2.38 -4.20 21.32
N ALA A 99 3.35 -4.07 20.42
CA ALA A 99 4.63 -4.76 20.51
C ALA A 99 5.40 -4.35 21.78
N ASN A 100 5.31 -3.07 22.17
CA ASN A 100 5.91 -2.55 23.39
C ASN A 100 5.29 -3.15 24.67
N ASP A 101 4.01 -3.53 24.63
CA ASP A 101 3.26 -4.01 25.80
C ASP A 101 3.32 -5.55 26.01
N LYS A 102 4.00 -6.32 25.13
CA LYS A 102 4.10 -7.80 25.17
C LYS A 102 2.76 -8.57 25.20
N THR A 103 1.59 -7.93 25.05
CA THR A 103 0.25 -8.55 25.19
C THR A 103 -0.33 -9.14 23.89
N SER A 104 -0.95 -10.33 23.95
CA SER A 104 -1.48 -11.12 22.81
C SER A 104 -2.19 -10.31 21.70
N GLY A 105 -2.01 -10.73 20.44
CA GLY A 105 -2.48 -10.07 19.20
C GLY A 105 -3.98 -10.12 18.91
N LYS A 106 -4.85 -9.97 19.93
CA LYS A 106 -6.30 -9.90 19.71
C LYS A 106 -6.69 -8.55 19.08
N PHE A 107 -7.59 -8.57 18.10
CA PHE A 107 -8.09 -7.38 17.41
C PHE A 107 -8.64 -6.30 18.35
N ASN A 108 -9.39 -6.68 19.38
CA ASN A 108 -9.94 -5.70 20.34
C ASN A 108 -8.84 -4.94 21.11
N LEU A 109 -7.73 -5.61 21.43
CA LEU A 109 -6.59 -4.95 22.08
C LEU A 109 -5.87 -4.02 21.09
N PHE A 110 -5.80 -4.44 19.83
CA PHE A 110 -5.21 -3.66 18.75
C PHE A 110 -5.94 -2.32 18.55
N ILE A 111 -7.26 -2.36 18.38
CA ILE A 111 -8.08 -1.16 18.17
C ILE A 111 -8.02 -0.21 19.36
N ARG A 112 -7.99 -0.72 20.59
CA ARG A 112 -7.86 0.11 21.80
C ARG A 112 -6.55 0.91 21.86
N LYS A 113 -5.51 0.49 21.13
CA LYS A 113 -4.22 1.20 21.06
C LYS A 113 -4.19 2.31 20.01
N ILE A 114 -5.20 2.38 19.15
CA ILE A 114 -5.39 3.45 18.17
C ILE A 114 -6.17 4.57 18.87
N THR A 115 -5.58 5.76 18.91
CA THR A 115 -6.20 6.96 19.48
C THR A 115 -6.96 7.72 18.41
N LEU A 116 -7.93 8.55 18.81
CA LEU A 116 -8.64 9.42 17.87
C LEU A 116 -7.69 10.35 17.11
N LYS A 117 -6.61 10.81 17.78
CA LYS A 117 -5.55 11.61 17.16
C LYS A 117 -4.91 10.87 15.98
N ASP A 118 -4.67 9.57 16.08
CA ASP A 118 -4.07 8.81 14.97
C ASP A 118 -5.01 8.79 13.77
N ILE A 119 -6.29 8.56 14.01
CA ILE A 119 -7.32 8.50 12.97
C ILE A 119 -7.42 9.87 12.27
N THR A 120 -7.44 10.97 13.01
CA THR A 120 -7.55 12.31 12.42
C THR A 120 -6.34 12.68 11.58
N PHE A 121 -5.12 12.39 12.05
CA PHE A 121 -3.89 12.62 11.27
C PHE A 121 -3.84 11.75 10.01
N LEU A 122 -4.15 10.46 10.12
CA LEU A 122 -4.17 9.56 8.97
C LEU A 122 -5.26 9.92 7.95
N LEU A 123 -6.42 10.39 8.41
CA LEU A 123 -7.49 10.86 7.53
C LEU A 123 -7.11 12.16 6.82
N GLY A 124 -6.43 13.09 7.50
CA GLY A 124 -5.88 14.28 6.88
C GLY A 124 -4.87 13.95 5.76
N ILE A 125 -3.99 12.97 6.00
CA ILE A 125 -3.02 12.50 5.00
C ILE A 125 -3.70 11.74 3.86
N PHE A 126 -4.74 10.97 4.14
CA PHE A 126 -5.56 10.33 3.11
C PHE A 126 -6.20 11.37 2.17
N ILE A 127 -6.76 12.45 2.71
CA ILE A 127 -7.31 13.55 1.91
C ILE A 127 -6.19 14.21 1.08
N LEU A 128 -5.06 14.53 1.72
CA LEU A 128 -3.92 15.17 1.04
C LEU A 128 -3.40 14.31 -0.11
N THR A 129 -3.19 13.01 0.11
CA THR A 129 -2.72 12.08 -0.93
C THR A 129 -3.72 11.94 -2.08
N SER A 130 -5.02 11.96 -1.78
CA SER A 130 -6.07 11.94 -2.82
C SER A 130 -6.05 13.21 -3.68
N LEU A 131 -5.86 14.38 -3.07
CA LEU A 131 -5.72 15.65 -3.80
C LEU A 131 -4.46 15.67 -4.67
N ILE A 132 -3.33 15.21 -4.13
CA ILE A 132 -2.06 15.12 -4.86
C ILE A 132 -2.19 14.16 -6.04
N ASP A 133 -2.84 13.01 -5.86
CA ASP A 133 -3.06 12.04 -6.94
C ASP A 133 -3.86 12.65 -8.10
N TYR A 134 -4.93 13.39 -7.78
CA TYR A 134 -5.72 14.12 -8.77
C TYR A 134 -4.91 15.21 -9.48
N ILE A 135 -4.08 15.98 -8.75
CA ILE A 135 -3.19 17.00 -9.33
C ILE A 135 -2.21 16.33 -10.30
N PHE A 136 -1.58 15.23 -9.92
CA PHE A 136 -0.67 14.52 -10.80
C PHE A 136 -1.36 13.95 -12.04
N PHE A 137 -2.59 13.44 -11.90
CA PHE A 137 -3.40 13.03 -13.06
C PHE A 137 -3.66 14.20 -14.02
N LYS A 138 -3.98 15.40 -13.52
CA LYS A 138 -4.17 16.59 -14.36
C LYS A 138 -2.87 17.07 -15.01
N LEU A 139 -1.75 17.02 -14.29
CA LEU A 139 -0.43 17.35 -14.83
C LEU A 139 0.00 16.37 -15.92
N GLU A 140 -0.29 15.08 -15.73
CA GLU A 140 -0.01 14.02 -16.71
C GLU A 140 -0.74 14.35 -18.02
N ARG A 141 -2.02 14.71 -17.93
CA ARG A 141 -2.78 15.15 -19.09
C ARG A 141 -2.26 16.44 -19.72
N TYR A 142 -1.92 17.44 -18.91
CA TYR A 142 -1.36 18.69 -19.42
C TYR A 142 -0.08 18.42 -20.25
N SER A 143 0.77 17.50 -19.77
CA SER A 143 1.99 17.11 -20.47
C SER A 143 1.71 16.46 -21.83
N ILE A 144 0.67 15.62 -21.95
CA ILE A 144 0.29 14.99 -23.22
C ILE A 144 -0.07 16.03 -24.29
N VAL A 145 -0.80 17.08 -23.88
CA VAL A 145 -1.33 18.08 -24.82
C VAL A 145 -0.28 19.11 -25.22
N HIS A 146 0.67 19.43 -24.34
CA HIS A 146 1.61 20.54 -24.52
C HIS A 146 3.07 20.11 -24.65
N ALA A 147 3.38 18.80 -24.65
CA ALA A 147 4.75 18.35 -24.81
C ALA A 147 5.27 18.68 -26.23
N PRO A 148 6.50 19.22 -26.34
CA PRO A 148 7.09 19.55 -27.64
C PRO A 148 7.46 18.31 -28.46
N SER A 149 7.50 17.12 -27.84
CA SER A 149 7.75 15.85 -28.51
C SER A 149 7.14 14.67 -27.77
N ASN A 150 6.87 13.57 -28.49
CA ASN A 150 6.38 12.32 -27.91
C ASN A 150 7.35 11.76 -26.86
N ALA A 151 8.66 11.87 -27.08
CA ALA A 151 9.67 11.37 -26.13
C ALA A 151 9.59 12.10 -24.78
N VAL A 152 9.42 13.43 -24.81
CA VAL A 152 9.26 14.24 -23.59
C VAL A 152 7.96 13.89 -22.87
N SER A 153 6.87 13.70 -23.61
CA SER A 153 5.59 13.26 -23.03
C SER A 153 5.72 11.92 -22.31
N ILE A 154 6.36 10.92 -22.92
CA ILE A 154 6.54 9.59 -22.33
C ILE A 154 7.37 9.66 -21.04
N TYR A 155 8.43 10.47 -21.02
CA TYR A 155 9.25 10.64 -19.83
C TYR A 155 8.48 11.29 -18.67
N PHE A 156 7.74 12.37 -18.93
CA PHE A 156 6.93 13.04 -17.92
C PHE A 156 5.81 12.15 -17.38
N GLN A 157 5.15 11.37 -18.25
CA GLN A 157 4.18 10.37 -17.84
C GLN A 157 4.79 9.33 -16.91
N GLY A 158 5.97 8.79 -17.25
CA GLY A 158 6.69 7.84 -16.41
C GLY A 158 7.03 8.43 -15.03
N LEU A 159 7.54 9.67 -15.01
CA LEU A 159 7.85 10.37 -13.76
C LEU A 159 6.60 10.55 -12.88
N LEU A 160 5.52 11.11 -13.44
CA LEU A 160 4.27 11.34 -12.73
C LEU A 160 3.62 10.03 -12.28
N PHE A 161 3.76 8.98 -13.07
CA PHE A 161 3.34 7.64 -12.71
C PHE A 161 4.05 7.17 -11.43
N HIS A 162 5.38 7.24 -11.39
CA HIS A 162 6.16 6.88 -10.19
C HIS A 162 5.81 7.77 -8.98
N LEU A 163 5.65 9.08 -9.18
CA LEU A 163 5.28 10.00 -8.09
C LEU A 163 3.91 9.63 -7.49
N ARG A 164 2.92 9.34 -8.33
CA ARG A 164 1.58 8.89 -7.89
C ARG A 164 1.62 7.57 -7.11
N ILE A 165 2.60 6.68 -7.37
CA ILE A 165 2.78 5.43 -6.61
C ILE A 165 3.44 5.68 -5.26
N TYR A 166 4.54 6.45 -5.26
CA TYR A 166 5.47 6.50 -4.13
C TYR A 166 5.22 7.66 -3.17
N VAL A 167 4.64 8.77 -3.62
CA VAL A 167 4.30 9.90 -2.73
C VAL A 167 3.33 9.49 -1.62
N PRO A 168 2.22 8.77 -1.88
CA PRO A 168 1.35 8.30 -0.81
C PRO A 168 2.08 7.39 0.20
N LEU A 169 2.89 6.45 -0.29
CA LEU A 169 3.68 5.54 0.54
C LEU A 169 4.60 6.30 1.51
N ILE A 170 5.34 7.29 1.00
CA ILE A 170 6.24 8.12 1.81
C ILE A 170 5.45 8.94 2.83
N LEU A 171 4.36 9.60 2.43
CA LEU A 171 3.57 10.45 3.33
C LEU A 171 2.95 9.65 4.48
N PHE A 172 2.42 8.46 4.21
CA PHE A 172 1.92 7.57 5.26
C PHE A 172 3.05 7.09 6.19
N ALA A 173 4.21 6.71 5.65
CA ALA A 173 5.36 6.30 6.46
C ALA A 173 5.87 7.41 7.40
N LEU A 174 5.97 8.65 6.89
CA LEU A 174 6.35 9.82 7.68
C LEU A 174 5.33 10.14 8.77
N THR A 175 4.04 9.95 8.49
CA THR A 175 2.96 10.16 9.46
C THR A 175 3.00 9.12 10.56
N ILE A 176 3.22 7.84 10.21
CA ILE A 176 3.44 6.78 11.20
C ILE A 176 4.61 7.16 12.11
N CYS A 177 5.75 7.54 11.54
CA CYS A 177 6.92 7.99 12.30
C CYS A 177 6.60 9.12 13.27
N SER A 178 5.94 10.18 12.77
CA SER A 178 5.59 11.35 13.58
C SER A 178 4.64 11.02 14.73
N LEU A 179 3.85 9.95 14.63
CA LEU A 179 2.89 9.52 15.65
C LEU A 179 3.46 8.43 16.58
N THR A 180 4.57 7.78 16.23
CA THR A 180 5.19 6.72 17.03
C THR A 180 6.45 7.16 17.76
N VAL A 181 7.25 8.07 17.20
CA VAL A 181 8.52 8.46 17.81
C VAL A 181 8.33 9.71 18.67
N SER A 182 8.70 9.62 19.95
CA SER A 182 8.55 10.72 20.91
C SER A 182 9.57 11.84 20.71
N GLU A 183 10.71 11.52 20.09
CA GLU A 183 11.76 12.49 19.77
C GLU A 183 11.60 12.98 18.33
N LYS A 184 11.89 14.27 18.09
CA LYS A 184 11.87 14.86 16.75
C LYS A 184 13.01 14.27 15.94
N VAL A 185 12.76 13.12 15.30
CA VAL A 185 13.69 12.52 14.35
C VAL A 185 13.98 13.54 13.25
N LEU A 186 15.23 13.94 13.13
CA LEU A 186 15.65 14.89 12.10
C LEU A 186 15.61 14.17 10.74
N LEU A 187 14.63 14.55 9.91
CA LEU A 187 14.45 14.02 8.56
C LEU A 187 15.58 14.52 7.66
N THR A 188 16.66 13.74 7.58
CA THR A 188 17.74 13.98 6.63
C THR A 188 17.38 13.41 5.26
N PHE A 189 17.90 14.01 4.18
CA PHE A 189 17.72 13.52 2.82
C PHE A 189 18.08 12.03 2.67
N LYS A 190 19.18 11.60 3.34
CA LYS A 190 19.61 10.21 3.36
C LYS A 190 18.55 9.25 3.93
N ARG A 191 17.84 9.64 4.99
CA ARG A 191 16.75 8.83 5.58
C ARG A 191 15.56 8.72 4.64
N ILE A 192 15.20 9.82 3.98
CA ILE A 192 14.13 9.83 2.97
C ILE A 192 14.49 8.93 1.78
N LEU A 193 15.75 8.96 1.34
CA LEU A 193 16.24 8.10 0.26
C LEU A 193 16.18 6.61 0.64
N PHE A 194 16.64 6.24 1.83
CA PHE A 194 16.52 4.86 2.31
C PHE A 194 15.08 4.41 2.51
N LEU A 195 14.22 5.29 3.04
CA LEU A 195 12.79 5.04 3.12
C LEU A 195 12.19 4.79 1.73
N TYR A 196 12.50 5.62 0.74
CA TYR A 196 12.08 5.43 -0.64
C TYR A 196 12.54 4.07 -1.19
N ILE A 197 13.81 3.70 -0.99
CA ILE A 197 14.35 2.43 -1.48
C ILE A 197 13.63 1.23 -0.83
N SER A 198 13.39 1.27 0.48
CA SER A 198 12.66 0.24 1.21
C SER A 198 11.22 0.07 0.68
N LEU A 199 10.52 1.19 0.52
CA LEU A 199 9.15 1.20 0.01
C LEU A 199 9.08 0.75 -1.45
N TRP A 200 10.02 1.19 -2.28
CA TRP A 200 10.16 0.75 -3.67
C TRP A 200 10.38 -0.75 -3.74
N LEU A 201 11.39 -1.27 -3.07
CA LEU A 201 11.75 -2.70 -3.11
C LEU A 201 10.61 -3.58 -2.63
N PHE A 202 9.94 -3.21 -1.54
CA PHE A 202 8.80 -3.99 -1.04
C PHE A 202 7.57 -3.88 -1.95
N ASN A 203 7.29 -2.71 -2.53
CA ASN A 203 6.17 -2.54 -3.46
C ASN A 203 6.37 -3.36 -4.74
N GLU A 204 7.57 -3.37 -5.32
CA GLU A 204 7.91 -4.21 -6.48
C GLU A 204 7.81 -5.70 -6.12
N PHE A 205 8.35 -6.11 -4.97
CA PHE A 205 8.23 -7.49 -4.48
C PHE A 205 6.77 -7.92 -4.30
N ALA A 206 5.93 -7.07 -3.70
CA ALA A 206 4.51 -7.34 -3.52
C ALA A 206 3.78 -7.45 -4.87
N PHE A 207 4.12 -6.59 -5.84
CA PHE A 207 3.58 -6.63 -7.19
C PHE A 207 3.95 -7.93 -7.92
N GLU A 208 5.22 -8.35 -7.87
CA GLU A 208 5.70 -9.58 -8.51
C GLU A 208 5.05 -10.82 -7.88
N ILE A 209 4.98 -10.90 -6.54
CA ILE A 209 4.30 -12.00 -5.87
C ILE A 209 2.81 -12.02 -6.20
N ALA A 210 2.16 -10.85 -6.23
CA ALA A 210 0.76 -10.73 -6.59
C ALA A 210 0.51 -11.24 -8.01
N SER A 211 1.33 -10.78 -8.96
CA SER A 211 1.23 -11.18 -10.38
C SER A 211 1.49 -12.68 -10.56
N TRP A 212 2.52 -13.22 -9.90
CA TRP A 212 2.85 -14.64 -9.93
C TRP A 212 1.73 -15.49 -9.30
N ALA A 213 1.23 -15.10 -8.13
CA ALA A 213 0.15 -15.80 -7.44
C ALA A 213 -1.12 -15.81 -8.29
N ASN A 214 -1.46 -14.69 -8.94
CA ASN A 214 -2.62 -14.62 -9.81
C ASN A 214 -2.45 -15.54 -11.04
N ALA A 215 -1.33 -15.40 -11.76
CA ALA A 215 -1.08 -16.12 -13.00
C ALA A 215 -0.97 -17.64 -12.81
N HIS A 216 -0.39 -18.10 -11.71
CA HIS A 216 -0.08 -19.52 -11.52
C HIS A 216 -0.97 -20.19 -10.49
N PHE A 217 -1.14 -19.60 -9.32
CA PHE A 217 -1.82 -20.25 -8.19
C PHE A 217 -3.33 -20.07 -8.24
N LEU A 218 -3.79 -18.82 -8.32
CA LEU A 218 -5.22 -18.49 -8.36
C LEU A 218 -5.85 -19.00 -9.65
N SER A 219 -5.21 -18.77 -10.80
CA SER A 219 -5.70 -19.27 -12.10
C SER A 219 -5.88 -20.79 -12.11
N PHE A 220 -4.99 -21.54 -11.45
CA PHE A 220 -5.12 -23.00 -11.35
C PHE A 220 -6.27 -23.43 -10.43
N ILE A 221 -6.41 -22.80 -9.26
CA ILE A 221 -7.50 -23.10 -8.30
C ILE A 221 -8.87 -22.70 -8.87
N LEU A 222 -8.91 -21.62 -9.65
CA LEU A 222 -10.14 -21.08 -10.23
C LEU A 222 -10.53 -21.73 -11.55
N LEU A 223 -9.70 -22.61 -12.11
CA LEU A 223 -9.96 -23.32 -13.36
C LEU A 223 -11.32 -24.03 -13.39
N PRO A 224 -11.79 -24.70 -12.31
CA PRO A 224 -13.13 -25.31 -12.27
C PRO A 224 -14.27 -24.29 -12.32
N PHE A 225 -14.00 -23.04 -11.97
CA PHE A 225 -14.97 -21.95 -11.87
C PHE A 225 -14.86 -20.96 -13.03
N ALA A 226 -14.02 -21.22 -14.04
CA ALA A 226 -13.74 -20.29 -15.13
C ALA A 226 -15.00 -19.79 -15.87
N ASN A 227 -16.04 -20.63 -15.94
CA ASN A 227 -17.32 -20.29 -16.58
C ASN A 227 -18.41 -19.87 -15.59
N SER A 228 -18.09 -19.73 -14.30
CA SER A 228 -19.04 -19.34 -13.26
C SER A 228 -19.30 -17.84 -13.28
N LYS A 229 -20.57 -17.45 -13.10
CA LYS A 229 -20.95 -16.05 -12.83
C LYS A 229 -20.35 -15.51 -11.53
N SER A 230 -19.94 -16.39 -10.62
CA SER A 230 -19.34 -16.06 -9.32
C SER A 230 -17.81 -16.14 -9.29
N LEU A 231 -17.14 -16.32 -10.44
CA LEU A 231 -15.67 -16.39 -10.53
C LEU A 231 -14.98 -15.26 -9.77
N TYR A 232 -15.48 -14.04 -9.91
CA TYR A 232 -14.99 -12.85 -9.22
C TYR A 232 -15.02 -12.97 -7.69
N LEU A 233 -16.09 -13.55 -7.13
CA LEU A 233 -16.22 -13.71 -5.68
C LEU A 233 -15.21 -14.75 -5.16
N TYR A 234 -14.98 -15.82 -5.91
CA TYR A 234 -13.96 -16.81 -5.56
C TYR A 234 -12.54 -16.23 -5.64
N GLU A 235 -12.24 -15.47 -6.69
CA GLU A 235 -10.97 -14.77 -6.84
C GLU A 235 -10.72 -13.82 -5.66
N SER A 236 -11.71 -12.98 -5.35
CA SER A 236 -11.65 -12.03 -4.23
C SER A 236 -11.38 -12.71 -2.87
N ILE A 237 -12.01 -13.85 -2.60
CA ILE A 237 -11.81 -14.60 -1.35
C ILE A 237 -10.39 -15.16 -1.25
N LEU A 238 -9.86 -15.70 -2.34
CA LEU A 238 -8.51 -16.26 -2.37
C LEU A 238 -7.41 -15.19 -2.27
N GLU A 239 -7.72 -13.95 -2.65
CA GLU A 239 -6.81 -12.80 -2.53
C GLU A 239 -6.71 -12.24 -1.11
N ILE A 240 -7.71 -12.46 -0.24
CA ILE A 240 -7.71 -11.95 1.15
C ILE A 240 -6.47 -12.38 1.94
N PRO A 241 -6.10 -13.67 2.01
CA PRO A 241 -4.90 -14.11 2.71
C PRO A 241 -3.61 -13.47 2.17
N LEU A 242 -3.53 -13.30 0.85
CA LEU A 242 -2.37 -12.73 0.17
C LEU A 242 -2.18 -11.25 0.53
N ILE A 243 -3.26 -10.46 0.48
CA ILE A 243 -3.22 -9.05 0.87
C ILE A 243 -2.95 -8.91 2.38
N ALA A 244 -3.55 -9.78 3.21
CA ALA A 244 -3.31 -9.80 4.66
C ALA A 244 -1.84 -10.08 5.02
N PHE A 245 -1.13 -10.85 4.20
CA PHE A 245 0.31 -11.08 4.34
C PHE A 245 1.10 -9.77 4.12
N PHE A 246 0.76 -8.99 3.09
CA PHE A 246 1.47 -7.75 2.75
C PHE A 246 1.41 -6.65 3.82
N PHE A 247 0.41 -6.64 4.70
CA PHE A 247 0.31 -5.67 5.81
C PHE A 247 1.57 -5.63 6.67
N LEU A 248 2.10 -6.80 7.03
CA LEU A 248 3.28 -6.89 7.88
C LEU A 248 4.53 -6.41 7.15
N GLY A 249 4.64 -6.74 5.86
CA GLY A 249 5.76 -6.27 5.06
C GLY A 249 5.74 -4.76 4.82
N TYR A 250 4.59 -4.17 4.51
CA TYR A 250 4.50 -2.71 4.41
C TYR A 250 4.80 -2.04 5.76
N HIS A 251 4.36 -2.62 6.88
CA HIS A 251 4.72 -2.13 8.20
C HIS A 251 6.25 -2.06 8.41
N VAL A 252 6.96 -3.14 8.10
CA VAL A 252 8.43 -3.19 8.18
C VAL A 252 9.03 -2.14 7.24
N ALA A 253 8.59 -2.12 5.96
CA ALA A 253 9.11 -1.20 4.96
C ALA A 253 8.96 0.28 5.35
N MET A 254 7.84 0.63 6.02
CA MET A 254 7.51 1.99 6.45
C MET A 254 8.21 2.41 7.75
N THR A 255 8.56 1.47 8.64
CA THR A 255 9.06 1.80 9.99
C THR A 255 10.53 1.49 10.22
N THR A 256 11.07 0.45 9.59
CA THR A 256 12.47 0.02 9.74
C THR A 256 13.50 1.07 9.30
N PRO A 257 13.38 1.74 8.15
CA PRO A 257 14.38 2.72 7.68
C PRO A 257 14.59 3.88 8.65
N ILE A 258 13.58 4.15 9.47
CA ILE A 258 13.55 5.24 10.43
C ILE A 258 14.18 4.79 11.76
N LYS A 259 13.89 3.55 12.21
CA LYS A 259 14.40 2.95 13.45
C LYS A 259 15.88 2.52 13.38
N GLN A 260 16.32 1.94 12.26
CA GLN A 260 17.68 1.36 12.14
C GLN A 260 18.83 2.37 12.19
N THR A 261 18.55 3.67 12.13
CA THR A 261 19.58 4.72 12.23
C THR A 261 19.74 5.30 13.63
N GLU A 262 19.04 4.74 14.63
CA GLU A 262 19.15 5.09 16.06
C GLU A 262 20.16 4.22 16.81
N VAL A 263 20.73 3.18 16.19
CA VAL A 263 21.83 2.42 16.80
C VAL A 263 23.12 3.20 16.55
N PRO A 264 23.73 3.85 17.57
CA PRO A 264 25.06 4.40 17.41
C PRO A 264 26.02 3.24 17.12
N SER A 265 26.77 3.38 16.03
CA SER A 265 27.96 2.57 15.76
C SER A 265 29.00 2.75 16.86
#